data_AF-A0A3F3NIM1-F1
#
_entry.id   AF-A0A3F3NIM1-F1
#
_cell.length_a   1.000
_cell.length_b   1.000
_cell.length_c   1.000
_cell.angle_alpha   90.00
_cell.angle_beta   90.00
_cell.angle_gamma   90.00
#
_symmetry.space_group_name_H-M   'P 1'
#
loop_
_entity.id
_entity.type
_entity.pdbx_description
1 polymer ?
#
loop_
_entity_poly.entity_id
_entity_poly.type
_entity_poly.pdbx_seq_one_letter_code
_entity_poly.pdbx_strand_id
1 'polypeptide(L)'
;MENTNNSRAEAIKAFSKLQSKKISFMPNERSINGFPENLYSIENFSCQVCGNVWSTILATIVKEGCPKCEHDRLGIFADQVEF
;
A
#
# COMPACT_ATOMS: atom_id res chain seq x y z
N MET A 1 13.82 12.13 -19.34
CA MET A 1 13.67 12.81 -18.05
C MET A 1 12.18 13.00 -17.84
N GLU A 2 11.52 12.05 -17.17
CA GLU A 2 10.10 12.13 -16.88
C GLU A 2 9.86 13.20 -15.81
N ASN A 3 8.89 14.05 -16.09
CA ASN A 3 8.66 15.33 -15.45
C ASN A 3 8.21 15.12 -13.99
N THR A 4 8.98 15.57 -13.01
CA THR A 4 8.72 15.40 -11.56
C THR A 4 7.33 15.88 -11.14
N ASN A 5 6.76 16.86 -11.84
CA ASN A 5 5.39 17.34 -11.63
C ASN A 5 4.32 16.27 -11.91
N ASN A 6 4.56 15.33 -12.84
CA ASN A 6 3.65 14.22 -13.10
C ASN A 6 3.68 13.19 -11.97
N SER A 7 4.87 12.92 -11.41
CA SER A 7 5.05 11.87 -10.38
C SER A 7 4.28 12.13 -9.08
N ARG A 8 4.23 13.39 -8.61
CA ARG A 8 3.49 13.76 -7.40
C ARG A 8 1.98 13.74 -7.62
N ALA A 9 1.51 14.20 -8.78
CA ALA A 9 0.09 14.14 -9.14
C ALA A 9 -0.41 12.70 -9.24
N GLU A 10 0.41 11.81 -9.81
CA GLU A 10 0.14 10.37 -9.86
C GLU A 10 0.09 9.75 -8.46
N ALA A 11 1.02 10.11 -7.58
CA ALA A 11 1.00 9.66 -6.19
C ALA A 11 -0.27 10.10 -5.45
N ILE A 12 -0.74 11.34 -5.63
CA ILE A 12 -2.02 11.84 -5.07
C ILE A 12 -3.21 11.02 -5.58
N LYS A 13 -3.26 10.75 -6.89
CA LYS A 13 -4.31 9.95 -7.50
C LYS A 13 -4.28 8.49 -7.06
N ALA A 14 -3.10 7.94 -6.84
CA ALA A 14 -2.91 6.59 -6.31
C ALA A 14 -3.36 6.53 -4.84
N PHE A 15 -2.96 7.50 -4.04
CA PHE A 15 -3.30 7.60 -2.62
C PHE A 15 -4.81 7.68 -2.38
N SER A 16 -5.54 8.47 -3.18
CA SER A 16 -7.01 8.57 -3.05
C SER A 16 -7.73 7.23 -3.26
N LYS A 17 -7.15 6.31 -4.02
CA LYS A 17 -7.70 4.95 -4.22
C LYS A 17 -7.52 4.03 -3.01
N LEU A 18 -6.64 4.35 -2.06
CA LEU A 18 -6.45 3.51 -0.88
C LEU A 18 -7.68 3.51 0.03
N GLN A 19 -8.42 4.63 0.07
CA GLN A 19 -9.63 4.76 0.87
C GLN A 19 -10.71 3.75 0.44
N SER A 20 -10.93 3.56 -0.87
CA SER A 20 -11.91 2.58 -1.37
C SER A 20 -11.48 1.12 -1.13
N LYS A 21 -10.19 0.89 -0.88
CA LYS A 21 -9.62 -0.42 -0.56
C LYS A 21 -9.54 -0.72 0.94
N LYS A 22 -10.02 0.17 1.81
CA LYS A 22 -9.93 0.02 3.27
C LYS A 22 -8.48 -0.16 3.75
N ILE A 23 -7.57 0.61 3.14
CA ILE A 23 -6.14 0.60 3.46
C ILE A 23 -5.78 1.97 4.03
N SER A 24 -5.18 1.97 5.22
CA SER A 24 -4.62 3.17 5.81
C SER A 24 -3.13 3.28 5.46
N PHE A 25 -2.68 4.50 5.21
CA PHE A 25 -1.26 4.83 5.07
C PHE A 25 -0.68 5.25 6.42
N MET A 26 0.54 4.80 6.69
CA MET A 26 1.32 5.15 7.87
C MET A 26 2.64 5.77 7.40
N PRO A 27 2.82 7.09 7.57
CA PRO A 27 4.06 7.75 7.18
C PRO A 27 5.28 7.15 7.91
N ASN A 28 6.42 7.14 7.23
CA ASN A 28 7.71 6.76 7.79
C ASN A 28 8.77 7.83 7.46
N GLU A 29 10.03 7.58 7.84
CA GLU A 29 11.14 8.52 7.63
C GLU A 29 11.41 8.86 6.15
N ARG A 30 10.89 8.07 5.20
CA ARG A 30 11.01 8.29 3.75
C ARG A 30 9.87 9.14 3.18
N SER A 31 8.76 9.29 3.91
CA SER A 31 7.62 10.08 3.43
C SER A 31 7.97 11.58 3.46
N ILE A 32 7.65 12.30 2.39
CA ILE A 32 7.87 13.75 2.31
C ILE A 32 6.66 14.48 2.91
N ASN A 33 6.85 15.14 4.05
CA ASN A 33 5.80 15.87 4.77
C ASN A 33 4.57 15.00 5.06
N GLY A 34 4.78 13.73 5.43
CA GLY A 34 3.69 12.80 5.70
C GLY A 34 2.94 12.33 4.46
N PHE A 35 3.59 12.35 3.29
CA PHE A 35 3.01 11.89 2.03
C PHE A 35 4.04 11.12 1.18
N PRO A 36 3.64 10.11 0.39
CA PRO A 36 4.55 9.40 -0.51
C PRO A 36 5.18 10.34 -1.55
N GLU A 37 6.49 10.26 -1.76
CA GLU A 37 7.19 11.09 -2.77
C GLU A 37 6.66 10.82 -4.18
N ASN A 38 6.51 9.55 -4.55
CA ASN A 38 6.05 9.09 -5.85
C ASN A 38 5.40 7.69 -5.76
N LEU A 39 5.01 7.12 -6.90
CA LEU A 39 4.37 5.81 -6.99
C LEU A 39 5.25 4.64 -6.49
N TYR A 40 6.56 4.81 -6.48
CA TYR A 40 7.54 3.81 -6.07
C TYR A 40 8.07 4.03 -4.65
N SER A 41 7.57 5.05 -3.94
CA SER A 41 7.90 5.25 -2.53
C SER A 41 7.47 4.05 -1.71
N ILE A 42 8.40 3.52 -0.92
CA ILE A 42 8.16 2.42 0.02
C ILE A 42 7.61 3.00 1.32
N GLU A 43 6.41 2.56 1.66
CA GLU A 43 5.61 3.13 2.74
C GLU A 43 5.03 2.01 3.61
N ASN A 44 4.61 2.37 4.83
CA ASN A 44 3.91 1.44 5.72
C ASN A 44 2.40 1.57 5.51
N PHE A 45 1.71 0.43 5.47
CA PHE A 45 0.27 0.38 5.29
C PHE A 45 -0.38 -0.57 6.28
N SER A 46 -1.63 -0.29 6.64
CA SER A 46 -2.45 -1.20 7.43
C SER A 46 -3.78 -1.49 6.74
N CYS A 47 -4.22 -2.74 6.79
CA CYS A 47 -5.53 -3.15 6.31
C CYS A 47 -6.56 -2.94 7.39
N GLN A 48 -7.59 -2.14 7.12
CA GLN A 48 -8.69 -1.89 8.05
C GLN A 48 -9.70 -3.06 8.10
N VAL A 49 -9.51 -4.12 7.31
CA VAL A 49 -10.35 -5.33 7.32
C VAL A 49 -9.77 -6.40 8.22
N CYS A 50 -8.50 -6.78 8.02
CA CYS A 50 -7.85 -7.88 8.75
C CYS A 50 -6.78 -7.43 9.76
N GLY A 51 -6.47 -6.13 9.81
CA GLY A 51 -5.44 -5.59 10.70
C GLY A 51 -3.99 -5.86 10.26
N ASN A 52 -3.75 -6.51 9.12
CA ASN A 52 -2.39 -6.76 8.62
C ASN A 52 -1.65 -5.44 8.42
N VAL A 53 -0.39 -5.38 8.84
CA VAL A 53 0.51 -4.22 8.65
C VAL A 53 1.70 -4.68 7.83
N TRP A 54 2.04 -3.96 6.76
CA TRP A 54 3.16 -4.31 5.89
C TRP A 54 3.76 -3.10 5.20
N SER A 55 5.02 -3.23 4.78
CA SER A 55 5.73 -2.21 3.99
C SER A 55 5.76 -2.63 2.52
N THR A 56 5.39 -1.73 1.61
CA THR A 56 5.47 -1.97 0.16
C THR A 56 5.46 -0.64 -0.61
N ILE A 57 5.52 -0.68 -1.94
CA ILE A 57 5.41 0.50 -2.79
C ILE A 57 3.95 0.90 -3.05
N LEU A 58 3.70 2.21 -3.18
CA LEU A 58 2.36 2.76 -3.39
C LEU A 58 1.66 2.19 -4.65
N ALA A 59 2.40 2.01 -5.75
CA ALA A 59 1.86 1.44 -6.98
C ALA A 59 1.32 0.01 -6.79
N THR A 60 2.08 -0.83 -6.08
CA THR A 60 1.72 -2.23 -5.84
C THR A 60 0.45 -2.32 -5.01
N ILE A 61 0.37 -1.59 -3.90
CA ILE A 61 -0.79 -1.67 -3.01
C ILE A 61 -2.08 -1.13 -3.65
N VAL A 62 -1.99 -0.13 -4.52
CA VAL A 62 -3.15 0.36 -5.28
C VAL A 62 -3.67 -0.71 -6.24
N LYS A 63 -2.79 -1.51 -6.84
CA LYS A 63 -3.18 -2.61 -7.72
C LYS A 63 -3.74 -3.79 -6.92
N GLU A 64 -2.94 -4.32 -6.00
CA GLU A 64 -3.17 -5.62 -5.35
C GLU A 64 -4.07 -5.52 -4.11
N GLY A 65 -3.97 -4.44 -3.35
CA GLY A 65 -4.69 -4.31 -2.08
C GLY A 65 -3.97 -5.01 -0.92
N CYS A 66 -4.73 -5.59 0.01
CA CYS A 66 -4.18 -6.26 1.18
C CYS A 66 -3.74 -7.69 0.82
N PRO A 67 -2.44 -8.05 0.99
CA PRO A 67 -1.95 -9.38 0.62
C PRO A 67 -2.59 -10.48 1.47
N LYS A 68 -2.84 -10.23 2.77
CA LYS A 68 -3.48 -11.21 3.65
C LYS A 68 -4.94 -11.47 3.25
N CYS A 69 -5.72 -10.42 2.99
CA CYS A 69 -7.12 -10.59 2.56
C CYS A 69 -7.24 -11.27 1.19
N GLU A 70 -6.32 -10.99 0.27
CA GLU A 70 -6.31 -11.65 -1.04
C GLU A 70 -5.93 -13.14 -0.90
N HIS A 71 -4.93 -13.44 -0.07
CA HIS A 71 -4.53 -14.80 0.25
C HIS A 71 -5.67 -15.60 0.93
N ASP A 72 -6.33 -15.03 1.94
CA ASP A 72 -7.46 -15.64 2.64
C ASP A 72 -8.65 -15.87 1.68
N ARG A 73 -8.92 -14.92 0.76
CA ARG A 73 -9.96 -15.07 -0.28
C ARG A 73 -9.67 -16.24 -1.21
N LEU A 74 -8.40 -16.48 -1.53
CA LEU A 74 -7.99 -17.58 -2.40
C LEU A 74 -8.00 -18.95 -1.68
N GLY A 75 -8.41 -19.01 -0.40
CA GLY A 75 -8.58 -20.25 0.34
C GLY A 75 -7.26 -20.94 0.69
N ILE A 76 -6.14 -20.23 0.59
CA ILE A 76 -4.86 -20.74 1.08
C ILE A 76 -4.85 -20.41 2.57
N PHE A 77 -5.21 -21.38 3.41
CA PHE A 77 -5.00 -21.30 4.85
C PHE A 77 -3.50 -21.40 5.10
N ALA A 78 -2.77 -20.27 5.14
CA ALA A 78 -1.35 -20.24 5.52
C ALA A 78 -1.12 -20.65 6.99
N ASP A 79 -2.18 -20.87 7.75
CA ASP A 79 -2.14 -21.23 9.17
C ASP A 79 -1.84 -22.73 9.42
N GLN A 80 -1.38 -23.49 8.40
CA GLN A 80 -0.88 -24.87 8.56
C GLN A 80 0.62 -25.05 8.31
N VAL A 81 1.41 -23.97 8.21
CA VAL A 81 2.88 -24.10 8.16
C VAL A 81 3.47 -23.47 9.41
N GLU A 82 3.44 -24.24 10.51
CA GLU A 82 4.33 -24.01 11.65
C GLU A 82 5.77 -24.27 11.18
N PHE A 83 6.67 -23.30 11.43
CA PHE A 83 8.11 -23.45 11.26
C PHE A 83 8.73 -24.24 12.41
#